data_AF-A0A416G427-F1
#
_entry.id   AF-A0A416G427-F1
#
_cell.length_a   1.000
_cell.length_b   1.000
_cell.length_c   1.000
_cell.angle_alpha   90.00
_cell.angle_beta   90.00
_cell.angle_gamma   90.00
#
_symmetry.space_group_name_H-M   'P 1'
#
loop_
_entity.id
_entity.type
_entity.pdbx_description
1 polymer ?
#
loop_
_entity_poly.entity_id
_entity_poly.type
_entity_poly.pdbx_seq_one_letter_code
_entity_poly.pdbx_strand_id
1 'polypeptide(L)'
;MPFNVTFNTDMNLFMRRGYGDQSMNTNEWVWNANLSRCIDKRKTWVVKLSAHDLLGQISAVRKTINAQGRVETISNTITQNIMLHLIWKFNKQPSKK
;
A
#
# COMPACT_ATOMS: atom_id res chain seq x y z
N MET A 1 -3.16 13.60 -21.22
CA MET A 1 -2.94 12.17 -20.89
C MET A 1 -3.87 11.34 -21.75
N PRO A 2 -3.36 10.41 -22.58
CA PRO A 2 -4.20 9.57 -23.42
C PRO A 2 -5.13 8.71 -22.54
N PHE A 3 -6.39 8.54 -22.96
CA PHE A 3 -7.41 7.68 -22.33
C PHE A 3 -7.92 8.02 -20.91
N ASN A 4 -7.55 9.17 -20.30
CA ASN A 4 -7.94 9.54 -18.93
C ASN A 4 -7.62 8.45 -17.88
N VAL A 5 -6.52 7.74 -18.09
CA VAL A 5 -5.97 6.75 -17.16
C VAL A 5 -4.81 7.38 -16.41
N THR A 6 -4.81 7.24 -15.08
CA THR A 6 -3.71 7.61 -14.21
C THR A 6 -3.18 6.35 -13.56
N PHE A 7 -1.93 6.00 -13.85
CA PHE A 7 -1.23 4.89 -13.23
C PHE A 7 -0.11 5.46 -12.35
N ASN A 8 -0.15 5.12 -11.07
CA ASN A 8 0.85 5.50 -10.08
C ASN A 8 1.43 4.21 -9.49
N THR A 9 2.73 4.19 -9.25
CA THR A 9 3.39 3.07 -8.59
C THR A 9 4.51 3.61 -7.71
N ASP A 10 4.66 3.01 -6.54
CA ASP A 10 5.60 3.41 -5.52
C ASP A 10 6.33 2.18 -5.02
N MET A 11 7.67 2.24 -5.00
CA MET A 11 8.51 1.15 -4.54
C MET A 11 9.42 1.68 -3.43
N ASN A 12 9.31 1.08 -2.25
CA ASN A 12 10.08 1.44 -1.06
C ASN A 12 10.90 0.25 -0.59
N LEU A 13 12.14 0.53 -0.19
CA LEU A 13 13.05 -0.47 0.38
C LEU A 13 13.27 -0.15 1.86
N PHE A 14 12.86 -1.06 2.73
CA PHE A 14 13.17 -1.00 4.15
C PHE A 14 14.35 -1.91 4.44
N MET A 15 15.44 -1.34 4.96
CA MET A 15 16.59 -2.09 5.41
C MET A 15 16.72 -1.93 6.92
N ARG A 16 16.77 -3.04 7.65
CA ARG A 16 17.03 -3.06 9.09
C ARG A 16 18.37 -3.72 9.34
N ARG A 17 19.33 -2.95 9.89
CA ARG A 17 20.69 -3.42 10.23
C ARG A 17 21.13 -2.83 11.57
N GLY A 18 22.10 -3.48 12.23
CA GLY A 18 22.73 -2.97 13.47
C GLY A 18 22.32 -3.66 14.77
N TYR A 19 21.57 -4.76 14.70
CA TYR A 19 21.31 -5.62 15.86
C TYR A 19 22.49 -6.58 16.09
N GLY A 20 22.75 -6.94 17.35
CA GLY A 20 23.86 -7.81 17.73
C GLY A 20 23.80 -9.24 17.17
N ASP A 21 22.64 -9.64 16.65
CA ASP A 21 22.42 -10.92 15.96
C ASP A 21 22.15 -10.66 14.47
N GLN A 22 22.97 -11.25 13.59
CA GLN A 22 22.86 -11.11 12.14
C GLN A 22 21.53 -11.64 11.59
N SER A 23 20.87 -12.57 12.29
CA SER A 23 19.56 -13.10 11.90
C SER A 23 18.44 -12.05 11.96
N MET A 24 18.68 -10.91 12.59
CA MET A 24 17.71 -9.81 12.70
C MET A 24 17.83 -8.77 11.58
N ASN A 25 18.84 -8.90 10.71
CA ASN A 25 19.00 -8.05 9.53
C ASN A 25 17.94 -8.42 8.49
N THR A 26 17.03 -7.49 8.18
CA THR A 26 15.97 -7.70 7.18
C THR A 26 16.08 -6.68 6.05
N ASN A 27 15.80 -7.14 4.84
CA ASN A 27 15.62 -6.30 3.66
C ASN A 27 14.19 -6.57 3.16
N GLU A 28 13.32 -5.59 3.27
CA GLU A 28 11.90 -5.72 2.94
C GLU A 28 11.58 -4.75 1.80
N TRP A 29 11.32 -5.28 0.61
CA TRP A 29 10.83 -4.49 -0.51
C TRP A 29 9.31 -4.40 -0.47
N VAL A 30 8.80 -3.16 -0.46
CA VAL A 30 7.38 -2.86 -0.48
C VAL A 30 7.05 -2.21 -1.81
N TRP A 31 6.16 -2.84 -2.56
CA TRP A 31 5.72 -2.32 -3.85
C TRP A 31 4.21 -2.06 -3.83
N ASN A 32 3.83 -0.82 -4.10
CA ASN A 32 2.44 -0.39 -4.19
C ASN A 32 2.13 0.06 -5.62
N ALA A 33 0.91 -0.21 -6.08
CA ALA A 33 0.44 0.22 -7.39
C ALA A 33 -1.01 0.71 -7.31
N ASN A 34 -1.31 1.80 -8.01
CA ASN A 34 -2.61 2.44 -8.06
C ASN A 34 -2.95 2.76 -9.51
N LEU A 35 -4.01 2.15 -10.04
CA LEU A 35 -4.53 2.44 -11.36
C LEU A 35 -5.89 3.11 -11.21
N SER A 36 -6.11 4.26 -11.85
CA SER A 36 -7.41 4.92 -11.86
C SER A 36 -7.80 5.36 -13.26
N ARG A 37 -9.10 5.29 -13.56
CA ARG A 37 -9.65 5.66 -14.86
C ARG A 37 -11.01 6.32 -14.69
N CYS A 38 -11.21 7.42 -15.40
CA CYS A 38 -12.54 8.01 -15.57
C CYS A 38 -13.29 7.24 -16.68
N ILE A 39 -14.50 6.76 -16.38
CA ILE A 39 -15.31 5.98 -17.34
C ILE A 39 -16.29 6.90 -18.10
N ASP A 40 -16.74 7.98 -17.47
CA ASP A 40 -17.69 8.92 -18.07
C ASP A 40 -16.98 10.12 -18.74
N LYS A 41 -17.55 10.62 -19.85
CA LYS A 41 -17.14 11.85 -20.54
C LYS A 41 -17.17 13.07 -19.61
N ARG A 42 -18.10 13.08 -18.64
CA ARG A 42 -18.20 14.13 -17.61
C ARG A 42 -17.21 13.97 -16.45
N LYS A 43 -16.38 12.91 -16.44
CA LYS A 43 -15.39 12.59 -15.40
C LYS A 43 -15.98 12.50 -13.99
N THR A 44 -17.27 12.17 -13.90
CA THR A 44 -18.04 11.99 -12.67
C THR A 44 -17.79 10.63 -12.04
N TRP A 45 -17.65 9.59 -12.86
CA TRP A 45 -17.39 8.22 -12.42
C TRP A 45 -15.93 7.84 -12.63
N VAL A 46 -15.26 7.47 -11.54
CA VAL A 46 -13.87 7.02 -11.53
C VAL A 46 -13.80 5.63 -10.92
N VAL A 47 -13.18 4.70 -11.64
CA VAL A 47 -12.79 3.40 -11.09
C VAL A 47 -11.32 3.46 -10.72
N LYS A 48 -10.99 3.05 -9.50
CA LYS A 48 -9.62 2.97 -9.00
C LYS A 48 -9.35 1.57 -8.46
N LEU A 49 -8.26 0.96 -8.90
CA LEU A 49 -7.71 -0.27 -8.37
C LEU A 49 -6.43 0.08 -7.60
N SER A 50 -6.38 -0.25 -6.31
CA SER A 50 -5.23 -0.04 -5.42
C SER A 50 -4.69 -1.41 -4.99
N ALA A 51 -3.41 -1.65 -5.18
CA ALA A 51 -2.71 -2.82 -4.69
C ALA A 51 -1.61 -2.37 -3.74
N HIS A 52 -1.63 -2.86 -2.51
CA HIS A 52 -0.62 -2.58 -1.51
C HIS A 52 0.20 -3.83 -1.20
N ASP A 53 1.51 -3.63 -1.00
CA ASP A 53 2.50 -4.67 -0.70
C ASP A 53 2.47 -5.87 -1.68
N LEU A 54 2.58 -5.59 -2.98
CA LEU A 54 2.59 -6.56 -4.07
C LEU A 54 3.64 -7.68 -3.92
N LEU A 55 4.75 -7.39 -3.24
CA LEU A 55 5.85 -8.32 -3.04
C LEU A 55 5.67 -9.19 -1.79
N GLY A 56 4.76 -8.82 -0.88
CA GLY A 56 4.46 -9.57 0.34
C GLY A 56 5.69 -9.80 1.23
N GLN A 57 6.69 -8.93 1.15
CA GLN A 57 7.96 -9.14 1.86
C GLN A 57 7.94 -8.59 3.28
N ILE A 58 6.95 -7.77 3.66
CA ILE A 58 6.81 -7.34 5.04
C ILE A 58 6.42 -8.55 5.88
N SER A 59 7.40 -9.10 6.59
CA SER A 59 7.19 -10.19 7.52
C SER A 59 6.64 -9.61 8.83
N ALA A 60 5.34 -9.77 9.08
CA ALA A 60 4.71 -9.36 10.35
C ALA A 60 5.23 -10.16 11.59
N VAL A 61 6.11 -11.14 11.38
CA VAL A 61 6.69 -11.98 12.43
C VAL A 61 7.90 -11.29 13.07
N ARG A 62 7.73 -10.66 14.24
CA ARG A 62 8.80 -9.97 14.97
C ARG A 62 9.20 -10.75 16.22
N LYS A 63 10.26 -11.56 16.13
CA LYS A 63 10.81 -12.31 17.27
C LYS A 63 11.73 -11.40 18.10
N THR A 64 11.38 -11.12 19.37
CA THR A 64 12.19 -10.25 20.25
C THR A 64 12.84 -11.09 21.35
N ILE A 65 14.15 -11.31 21.27
CA ILE A 65 14.89 -12.05 22.31
C ILE A 65 15.48 -11.04 23.29
N ASN A 66 15.02 -11.04 24.55
CA ASN A 66 15.57 -10.20 25.62
C ASN A 66 16.37 -11.05 26.62
N ALA A 67 17.36 -10.44 27.28
CA ALA A 67 18.34 -11.10 28.15
C ALA A 67 17.79 -11.80 29.41
N GLN A 68 16.48 -11.72 29.66
CA GLN A 68 15.80 -12.27 30.84
C GLN A 68 14.71 -13.30 30.49
N GLY A 69 14.53 -13.63 29.21
CA GLY A 69 13.51 -14.57 28.75
C GLY A 69 13.19 -14.43 27.26
N ARG A 70 12.93 -15.56 26.60
CA ARG A 70 12.61 -15.63 25.17
C ARG A 70 11.15 -15.24 24.96
N VAL A 71 10.89 -14.07 24.37
CA VAL A 71 9.53 -13.60 24.07
C VAL A 71 9.26 -13.67 22.57
N GLU A 72 8.34 -14.52 22.15
CA GLU A 72 7.93 -14.64 20.75
C GLU A 72 6.68 -13.80 20.52
N THR A 73 6.82 -12.61 19.92
CA THR A 73 5.68 -11.76 19.55
C THR A 73 5.30 -12.04 18.10
N ILE A 74 4.23 -12.81 17.90
CA ILE A 74 3.65 -13.03 16.57
C ILE A 74 2.65 -11.90 16.33
N SER A 75 2.96 -10.98 15.43
CA SER A 75 1.99 -9.98 14.96
C SER A 75 1.44 -10.42 13.61
N ASN A 76 0.13 -10.32 13.42
CA ASN A 76 -0.56 -10.74 12.20
C ASN A 76 -1.12 -9.47 11.55
N THR A 77 -0.28 -8.74 10.81
CA THR A 77 -0.70 -7.53 10.10
C THR A 77 -0.96 -7.89 8.64
N ILE A 78 -2.17 -7.63 8.16
CA ILE A 78 -2.51 -7.79 6.73
C ILE A 78 -1.83 -6.66 5.97
N THR A 79 -0.63 -6.90 5.47
CA THR A 79 0.16 -5.91 4.71
C THR A 79 -0.20 -5.89 3.22
N GLN A 80 -0.54 -7.05 2.66
CA GLN A 80 -0.93 -7.20 1.27
C GLN A 80 -2.44 -7.13 1.09
N ASN A 81 -2.91 -6.16 0.30
CA ASN A 81 -4.32 -6.09 -0.09
C ASN A 81 -4.51 -5.54 -1.50
N ILE A 82 -5.64 -5.89 -2.10
CA ILE A 82 -6.10 -5.33 -3.36
C ILE A 82 -7.49 -4.76 -3.12
N MET A 83 -7.69 -3.49 -3.45
CA MET A 83 -8.94 -2.77 -3.27
C MET A 83 -9.41 -2.18 -4.59
N LEU A 84 -10.65 -2.49 -4.94
CA LEU A 84 -11.37 -1.85 -6.04
C LEU A 84 -12.30 -0.77 -5.46
N HIS A 85 -12.12 0.47 -5.90
CA HIS A 85 -12.94 1.61 -5.53
C HIS A 85 -13.74 2.10 -6.73
N LEU A 86 -15.03 2.31 -6.51
CA LEU A 86 -15.90 3.05 -7.41
C LEU A 86 -16.18 4.42 -6.78
N ILE A 87 -15.69 5.48 -7.40
CA ILE A 87 -15.74 6.84 -6.89
C ILE A 87 -16.69 7.66 -7.77
N TRP A 88 -17.70 8.26 -7.15
CA TRP A 88 -18.60 9.20 -7.81
C TRP A 88 -18.32 10.62 -7.34
N LYS A 89 -18.08 11.52 -8.29
CA LYS A 89 -17.84 12.95 -8.07
C LYS A 89 -19.10 13.73 -8.44
N PHE A 90 -19.79 14.23 -7.42
CA PHE A 90 -20.94 15.11 -7.62
C PHE A 90 -20.48 16.57 -7.71
N ASN A 91 -20.49 17.14 -8.91
CA ASN A 91 -20.20 18.55 -9.14
C ASN A 91 -21.49 19.31 -9.43
N LYS A 92 -22.04 20.01 -8.43
CA LYS A 92 -23.13 20.99 -8.61
C LYS A 92 -22.53 22.39 -8.64
N GLN A 93 -22.38 22.95 -9.84
CA GLN A 93 -22.02 24.36 -9.95
C GLN A 93 -23.17 25.21 -9.37
N PRO A 94 -22.88 26.19 -8.50
CA PRO A 94 -23.90 27.11 -8.03
C PRO A 94 -24.46 27.87 -9.24
N SER A 95 -25.78 27.82 -9.39
CA SER A 95 -26.49 28.68 -10.36
C SER A 95 -26.13 30.12 -10.03
N LYS A 96 -25.56 30.86 -10.98
CA LYS A 96 -25.51 32.32 -10.87
C LYS A 96 -26.96 32.81 -10.78
N LYS A 97 -27.29 33.45 -9.66
CA LYS A 97 -28.46 34.32 -9.56
C LYS A 97 -28.09 35.65 -10.20
#